data_AF-H1Y450-F1
#
_entry.id   AF-H1Y450-F1
#
_cell.length_a   1.000
_cell.length_b   1.000
_cell.length_c   1.000
_cell.angle_alpha   90.00
_cell.angle_beta   90.00
_cell.angle_gamma   90.00
#
_symmetry.space_group_name_H-M   'P 1'
#
loop_
_entity.id
_entity.type
_entity.pdbx_description
1 polymer ?
#
loop_
_entity_poly.entity_id
_entity_poly.type
_entity_poly.pdbx_seq_one_letter_code
_entity_poly.pdbx_strand_id
1 'polypeptide(L)' 'MLSKPHAPGGKPGAFLNFTSKDNPIYEQFIELTNQIFWDGYAEQLAQDNPARFQMELNDFINTYQ' A
#
# COMPACT_ATOMS: atom_id res chain seq x y z
N MET A 1 43.66 6.70 11.52
CA MET A 1 42.66 5.70 11.10
C MET A 1 41.57 5.68 12.15
N LEU A 2 40.37 6.19 11.85
CA LEU A 2 39.28 6.31 12.81
C LEU A 2 38.36 5.09 12.69
N SER A 3 38.46 4.16 13.65
CA SER A 3 37.58 3.00 13.73
C SER A 3 36.19 3.43 14.19
N LYS A 4 35.19 3.26 13.32
CA LYS A 4 33.77 3.54 13.61
C LYS A 4 33.20 2.41 14.49
N PRO A 5 32.39 2.69 15.52
CA PRO A 5 31.77 1.66 16.34
C PRO A 5 30.69 0.91 15.54
N HIS A 6 30.76 -0.43 15.57
CA HIS A 6 29.77 -1.31 14.95
C HIS A 6 28.61 -1.50 15.93
N ALA A 7 27.50 -0.80 15.71
CA ALA A 7 26.26 -1.10 16.43
C ALA A 7 25.67 -2.40 15.84
N PRO A 8 25.21 -3.35 16.66
CA PRO A 8 24.58 -4.57 16.16
C PRO A 8 23.28 -4.15 15.47
N GLY A 9 23.25 -4.30 14.14
CA GLY A 9 22.09 -4.00 13.33
C GLY A 9 20.91 -4.82 13.83
N GLY A 10 19.99 -4.14 14.52
CA GLY A 10 18.67 -4.67 14.83
C GLY A 10 18.05 -5.16 13.52
N LYS A 11 17.54 -6.39 13.54
CA LYS A 11 16.82 -6.99 12.42
C LYS A 11 15.82 -5.95 11.91
N PRO A 12 15.91 -5.47 10.65
CA PRO A 12 14.92 -4.56 10.13
C PRO A 12 13.57 -5.27 10.26
N GLY A 13 12.66 -4.62 10.98
CA GLY A 13 11.34 -5.14 11.27
C GLY A 13 10.69 -5.65 9.99
N ALA A 14 9.96 -6.75 10.12
CA ALA A 14 9.02 -7.18 9.11
C ALA A 14 7.98 -6.06 8.92
N PHE A 15 8.27 -5.11 8.02
CA PHE A 15 7.27 -4.22 7.49
C PHE A 15 6.36 -5.11 6.65
N LEU A 16 5.16 -5.37 7.16
CA LEU A 16 4.10 -6.00 6.38
C LEU A 16 3.88 -5.11 5.14
N ASN A 17 4.19 -5.63 3.96
CA ASN A 17 4.04 -4.92 2.70
C ASN A 17 2.57 -4.93 2.30
N PHE A 18 1.76 -4.06 2.93
CA PHE A 18 0.31 -3.98 2.71
C PHE A 18 -0.09 -3.55 1.29
N THR A 19 0.87 -3.11 0.47
CA THR A 19 0.70 -2.72 -0.94
C THR A 19 1.04 -3.84 -1.93
N SER A 20 1.24 -5.07 -1.47
CA SER A 20 1.49 -6.20 -2.38
C SER A 20 0.20 -6.51 -3.15
N LYS A 21 0.29 -6.61 -4.48
CA LYS A 21 -0.80 -7.09 -5.36
C LYS A 21 -1.32 -8.48 -4.96
N ASP A 22 -0.55 -9.20 -4.15
CA ASP A 22 -0.92 -10.50 -3.59
C ASP A 22 -1.92 -10.41 -2.42
N ASN A 23 -2.32 -9.21 -2.00
CA ASN A 23 -3.30 -9.01 -0.93
C ASN A 23 -4.74 -9.09 -1.49
N PRO A 24 -5.59 -10.04 -1.06
CA PRO A 24 -6.96 -10.15 -1.57
C PRO A 24 -7.81 -8.90 -1.32
N ILE A 25 -7.52 -8.12 -0.27
CA ILE A 25 -8.24 -6.87 0.02
C ILE A 25 -7.86 -5.76 -0.98
N TYR A 26 -6.63 -5.81 -1.49
CA TYR A 26 -6.14 -4.87 -2.51
C TYR A 26 -6.87 -5.07 -3.84
N GLU A 27 -6.99 -6.31 -4.30
CA GLU A 27 -7.72 -6.67 -5.52
C GLU A 27 -9.21 -6.30 -5.40
N GLN A 28 -9.84 -6.55 -4.25
CA GLN A 28 -11.25 -6.17 -4.02
C GLN A 28 -11.48 -4.65 -4.06
N PHE A 29 -10.58 -3.87 -3.47
CA PHE A 29 -10.66 -2.41 -3.55
C PHE A 29 -10.60 -1.95 -5.00
N ILE A 30 -9.66 -2.48 -5.79
CA ILE A 30 -9.53 -2.16 -7.22
C ILE A 30 -10.79 -2.55 -7.98
N GLU A 31 -11.26 -3.78 -7.83
CA GLU A 31 -12.44 -4.29 -8.54
C GLU A 31 -13.68 -3.44 -8.24
N LEU A 32 -13.97 -3.17 -6.96
CA LEU A 32 -15.15 -2.41 -6.56
C LEU A 32 -15.10 -0.96 -7.02
N THR A 33 -13.96 -0.28 -6.83
CA THR A 33 -13.83 1.11 -7.25
C THR A 33 -13.81 1.23 -8.78
N ASN A 34 -13.16 0.33 -9.50
CA ASN A 34 -13.22 0.30 -10.95
C ASN A 34 -14.61 -0.10 -11.48
N GLN A 35 -15.38 -0.95 -10.79
CA GLN A 35 -16.74 -1.26 -11.22
C GLN A 35 -17.66 -0.03 -11.14
N ILE A 36 -17.43 0.84 -10.15
CA ILE A 36 -18.17 2.11 -10.02
C ILE A 36 -17.78 3.09 -11.15
N PHE A 37 -16.58 2.97 -11.71
CA PHE A 37 -16.02 3.91 -12.70
C PHE A 37 -15.48 3.21 -13.95
N TRP A 38 -16.09 3.46 -15.11
CA TRP A 38 -15.79 2.77 -16.39
C TRP A 38 -14.31 2.76 -16.84
N ASP A 39 -13.50 3.76 -16.45
CA ASP A 39 -12.13 3.94 -16.94
C ASP A 39 -11.04 3.46 -15.96
N GLY A 40 -11.40 2.72 -14.91
CA GLY A 40 -10.42 2.17 -13.96
C GLY A 40 -9.90 3.21 -12.96
N TYR A 41 -10.80 3.80 -12.17
CA TYR A 41 -10.48 4.86 -11.20
C TYR A 41 -9.33 4.51 -10.24
N ALA A 42 -9.30 3.30 -9.67
CA ALA A 42 -8.25 2.93 -8.71
C ALA A 42 -6.87 2.91 -9.38
N GLU A 43 -6.80 2.44 -10.63
CA GLU A 43 -5.56 2.40 -11.40
C GLU A 43 -5.10 3.79 -11.78
N GLN A 44 -6.02 4.66 -12.23
CA GLN A 44 -5.71 6.06 -12.52
C GLN A 44 -5.25 6.80 -11.25
N LEU A 45 -5.95 6.61 -10.14
CA LEU A 45 -5.61 7.24 -8.86
C LEU A 45 -4.23 6.79 -8.36
N ALA A 46 -3.89 5.51 -8.52
CA ALA A 46 -2.58 4.98 -8.14
C ALA A 46 -1.44 5.61 -8.98
N GLN A 47 -1.68 5.95 -10.24
CA GLN A 47 -0.70 6.60 -11.12
C GLN A 47 -0.60 8.11 -10.85
N ASP A 48 -1.75 8.79 -10.76
CA ASP A 48 -1.82 10.24 -10.67
C ASP A 48 -1.50 10.75 -9.26
N ASN A 49 -1.94 10.01 -8.22
CA ASN A 49 -1.73 10.39 -6.84
C ASN A 49 -1.59 9.18 -5.89
N PRO A 50 -0.40 8.57 -5.83
CA PRO A 50 -0.14 7.38 -5.02
C PRO A 50 -0.44 7.57 -3.52
N ALA A 51 -0.25 8.78 -2.99
CA ALA A 51 -0.52 9.08 -1.58
C ALA A 51 -2.03 9.06 -1.30
N ARG A 52 -2.84 9.61 -2.21
CA ARG A 52 -4.30 9.58 -2.10
C ARG A 52 -4.84 8.16 -2.25
N PHE A 53 -4.29 7.37 -3.17
CA PHE A 53 -4.63 5.95 -3.31
C PHE A 53 -4.42 5.18 -1.99
N GLN A 54 -3.26 5.37 -1.33
CA GLN A 54 -3.01 4.72 -0.04
C GLN A 54 -4.00 5.14 1.06
N MET A 55 -4.42 6.40 1.07
CA MET A 55 -5.41 6.90 2.01
C MET A 55 -6.77 6.22 1.80
N GLU A 56 -7.25 6.16 0.55
CA GLU A 56 -8.56 5.56 0.23
C GLU A 56 -8.56 4.04 0.46
N LEU A 57 -7.44 3.37 0.16
CA LEU A 57 -7.27 1.96 0.49
C LEU A 57 -7.31 1.73 2.01
N ASN A 58 -6.65 2.57 2.80
CA ASN A 58 -6.69 2.47 4.26
C ASN A 58 -8.10 2.72 4.80
N ASP A 59 -8.82 3.70 4.27
CA ASP A 59 -10.20 3.97 4.66
C ASP A 59 -11.12 2.78 4.32
N PHE A 60 -10.94 2.17 3.14
CA PHE A 60 -11.65 0.96 2.73
C PHE A 60 -11.37 -0.20 3.71
N ILE A 61 -10.10 -0.46 4.01
CA ILE A 61 -9.69 -1.48 4.99
C ILE A 61 -10.37 -1.21 6.34
N ASN A 62 -10.27 0.02 6.86
CA ASN A 62 -10.87 0.37 8.16
C ASN A 62 -12.40 0.26 8.18
N THR A 63 -13.06 0.38 7.04
CA THR A 63 -14.52 0.31 6.93
C THR A 63 -15.05 -1.11 6.80
N TYR A 64 -14.31 -1.98 6.09
CA TYR A 64 -14.78 -3.31 5.70
C TYR A 64 -13.98 -4.48 6.29
N GLN A 65 -13.00 -4.22 7.17
CA GLN A 65 -12.29 -5.25 7.95
C GLN A 65 -13.12 -5.89 9.05
#